data_AF-A0AAD6E287-F1
#
_entry.id   AF-A0AAD6E287-F1
#
_cell.length_a   1.000
_cell.length_b   1.000
_cell.length_c   1.000
_cell.angle_alpha   90.00
_cell.angle_beta   90.00
_cell.angle_gamma   90.00
#
_symmetry.space_group_name_H-M   'P 1'
#
loop_
_entity.id
_entity.type
_entity.pdbx_description
1 polymer ?
#
loop_
_entity_poly.entity_id
_entity_poly.type
_entity_poly.pdbx_seq_one_letter_code
_entity_poly.pdbx_strand_id
1 'polypeptide(L)'
;MVVLLGQCQGSQNSQDMMIPRPNSKSQPVPRDFQSFSIEFAFFPDYAGNKSHPNVFSKNLLKNFKDLTGVYPLVRVGGTSQDHSDYFADQEENIQLIYETPGDDQPIQVNYGPAFFESYHTLGPIRFLHGLNQNQNRSIQQLQEAAVKACTSIGSKLHLFELGNEWNFAPGEYRSSNYSMLDYVLEWNHKSAIVKTAVEEACPGSFPGFMAPSLVLLDSINTNGWTAQKIFDLGYDEKNLTKELSFHKCVFSSLNNGAFDLQKTLMNHTSIIENLAPQISRAKGIAHLGHLYTLGEINSIAGQGRNGETDVFGDALWMVDFSLWAAAHGIKRLHLHQGLNYRYASWQPILSKGEGPTTKPPYYGQIMVAAALGDSENTRVVNIPLKEDTVAAYGIYHGSSLVKIVAVNMKAFNESTTGDRPSSEYHFQLHGNNHRVKVERMIAPGSNSVNNVTFGGVSYDYNRKQGKPVTVRPNKEILEVQEGKVSIDIPDSSAVLLSLV
;
A
#
# COMPACT_ATOMS: atom_id res chain seq x y z
N MET A 1 49.88 1.05 44.21
CA MET A 1 49.97 1.67 42.87
C MET A 1 49.38 0.67 41.89
N VAL A 2 48.08 0.76 41.65
CA VAL A 2 47.32 -0.16 40.78
C VAL A 2 47.34 0.43 39.38
N VAL A 3 47.95 -0.27 38.43
CA VAL A 3 47.93 0.08 37.01
C VAL A 3 46.71 -0.60 36.39
N LEU A 4 45.71 0.20 36.02
CA LEU A 4 44.58 -0.19 35.19
C LEU A 4 45.06 -0.44 33.76
N LEU A 5 45.00 -1.68 33.29
CA LEU A 5 45.05 -2.01 31.86
C LEU A 5 43.61 -2.01 31.35
N GLY A 6 43.29 -1.01 30.52
CA GLY A 6 42.03 -0.95 29.79
C GLY A 6 41.94 -2.09 28.78
N GLN A 7 40.88 -2.87 28.87
CA GLN A 7 40.46 -3.76 27.80
C GLN A 7 39.76 -2.91 26.73
N CYS A 8 40.38 -2.79 25.56
CA CYS A 8 39.67 -2.45 24.35
C CYS A 8 38.66 -3.57 24.09
N GLN A 9 37.37 -3.26 24.18
CA GLN A 9 36.32 -4.11 23.62
C GLN A 9 36.53 -4.15 22.11
N GLY A 10 36.83 -5.34 21.59
CA GLY A 10 37.05 -5.57 20.17
C GLY A 10 35.80 -5.22 19.37
N SER A 11 36.01 -4.48 18.28
CA SER A 11 35.03 -4.34 17.20
C SER A 11 34.64 -5.74 16.73
N GLN A 12 33.35 -6.09 16.84
CA GLN A 12 32.83 -7.19 16.05
C GLN A 12 33.08 -6.84 14.59
N ASN A 13 33.84 -7.67 13.87
CA ASN A 13 34.00 -7.56 12.42
C ASN A 13 32.61 -7.62 11.78
N SER A 14 32.05 -6.46 11.44
CA SER A 14 30.87 -6.33 10.59
C SER A 14 31.23 -6.94 9.23
N GLN A 15 30.60 -8.06 8.88
CA GLN A 15 30.83 -8.68 7.58
C GLN A 15 30.34 -7.75 6.47
N ASP A 16 31.17 -7.56 5.45
CA ASP A 16 30.80 -6.80 4.25
C ASP A 16 29.56 -7.43 3.60
N MET A 17 28.57 -6.58 3.31
CA MET A 17 27.30 -7.00 2.74
C MET A 17 27.40 -6.98 1.22
N MET A 18 27.51 -8.18 0.64
CA MET A 18 27.49 -8.36 -0.81
C MET A 18 26.09 -8.09 -1.35
N ILE A 19 25.97 -7.16 -2.29
CA ILE A 19 24.69 -6.84 -2.91
C ILE A 19 24.41 -7.85 -4.04
N PRO A 20 23.33 -8.65 -3.98
CA PRO A 20 23.02 -9.58 -5.05
C PRO A 20 22.71 -8.86 -6.36
N ARG A 21 22.97 -9.51 -7.51
CA ARG A 21 22.51 -9.00 -8.81
C ARG A 21 21.06 -9.45 -9.06
N PRO A 22 20.24 -8.64 -9.77
CA PRO A 22 18.89 -9.06 -10.12
C PRO A 22 18.91 -10.27 -11.05
N ASN A 23 17.93 -11.16 -10.88
CA ASN A 23 17.69 -12.24 -11.83
C ASN A 23 17.37 -11.64 -13.21
N SER A 24 18.04 -12.09 -14.26
CA SER A 24 17.84 -11.61 -15.64
C SER A 24 16.41 -11.82 -16.16
N LYS A 25 15.68 -12.77 -15.58
CA LYS A 25 14.27 -13.06 -15.89
C LYS A 25 13.27 -12.34 -14.99
N SER A 26 13.73 -11.61 -13.97
CA SER A 26 12.81 -10.80 -13.16
C SER A 26 12.09 -9.80 -14.07
N GLN A 27 10.91 -9.33 -13.67
CA GLN A 27 10.18 -8.30 -14.41
C GLN A 27 10.33 -6.97 -13.68
N PRO A 28 10.44 -5.82 -14.38
CA PRO A 28 10.53 -4.51 -13.74
C PRO A 28 9.39 -4.26 -12.75
N VAL A 29 9.67 -3.46 -11.73
CA VAL A 29 8.68 -2.95 -10.77
C VAL A 29 7.97 -1.75 -11.41
N PRO A 30 6.63 -1.74 -11.50
CA PRO A 30 5.89 -0.62 -12.07
C PRO A 30 6.11 0.69 -11.30
N ARG A 31 6.05 1.82 -12.01
CA ARG A 31 6.27 3.16 -11.41
C ARG A 31 5.11 3.65 -10.54
N ASP A 32 3.95 3.00 -10.69
CA ASP A 32 2.74 3.16 -9.88
C ASP A 32 2.64 2.09 -8.77
N PHE A 33 3.74 1.41 -8.44
CA PHE A 33 3.78 0.32 -7.44
C PHE A 33 3.17 0.71 -6.08
N GLN A 34 3.42 1.94 -5.62
CA GLN A 34 2.75 2.52 -4.45
C GLN A 34 1.47 3.22 -4.93
N SER A 35 0.33 2.58 -4.72
CA SER A 35 -1.00 3.06 -5.09
C SER A 35 -1.94 3.00 -3.88
N PHE A 36 -3.15 3.52 -4.03
CA PHE A 36 -4.08 3.68 -2.92
C PHE A 36 -5.36 2.89 -3.14
N SER A 37 -5.93 2.40 -2.03
CA SER A 37 -7.29 1.89 -1.95
C SER A 37 -8.03 2.80 -0.97
N ILE A 38 -9.19 3.33 -1.34
CA ILE A 38 -10.01 4.22 -0.51
C ILE A 38 -11.38 3.57 -0.37
N GLU A 39 -11.85 3.42 0.87
CA GLU A 39 -13.23 3.00 1.15
C GLU A 39 -14.22 3.85 0.34
N PHE A 40 -15.14 3.19 -0.35
CA PHE A 40 -16.14 3.80 -1.23
C PHE A 40 -16.91 4.91 -0.51
N ALA A 41 -17.33 4.63 0.73
CA ALA A 41 -18.02 5.56 1.62
C ALA A 41 -17.27 6.88 1.85
N PHE A 42 -15.93 6.86 1.84
CA PHE A 42 -15.10 7.99 2.23
C PHE A 42 -14.39 8.65 1.04
N PHE A 43 -14.57 8.14 -0.19
CA PHE A 43 -13.94 8.75 -1.37
C PHE A 43 -14.26 10.25 -1.53
N PRO A 44 -15.50 10.72 -1.29
CA PRO A 44 -15.79 12.15 -1.33
C PRO A 44 -15.05 12.98 -0.27
N ASP A 45 -14.72 12.41 0.89
CA ASP A 45 -13.92 13.11 1.92
C ASP A 45 -12.47 13.29 1.45
N TYR A 46 -11.92 12.23 0.84
CA TYR A 46 -10.56 12.24 0.31
C TYR A 46 -10.42 13.13 -0.92
N ALA A 47 -11.43 13.18 -1.79
CA ALA A 47 -11.36 13.89 -3.08
C ALA A 47 -12.00 15.28 -3.05
N GLY A 48 -13.03 15.49 -2.23
CA GLY A 48 -13.93 16.63 -2.33
C GLY A 48 -14.81 16.55 -3.59
N ASN A 49 -15.35 17.70 -4.00
CA ASN A 49 -16.16 17.87 -5.21
C ASN A 49 -15.62 19.01 -6.09
N LYS A 50 -16.25 19.32 -7.22
CA LYS A 50 -15.72 20.33 -8.16
C LYS A 50 -15.61 21.72 -7.54
N SER A 51 -16.53 22.08 -6.65
CA SER A 51 -16.56 23.37 -5.97
C SER A 51 -15.59 23.45 -4.80
N HIS A 52 -15.37 22.33 -4.10
CA HIS A 52 -14.51 22.21 -2.92
C HIS A 52 -13.59 21.00 -3.06
N PRO A 53 -12.61 21.05 -3.98
CA PRO A 53 -11.67 19.94 -4.17
C PRO A 53 -10.76 19.81 -2.94
N ASN A 54 -10.45 18.58 -2.52
CA ASN A 54 -9.49 18.35 -1.45
C ASN A 54 -8.05 18.55 -1.96
N VAL A 55 -7.57 19.80 -1.84
CA VAL A 55 -6.23 20.20 -2.28
C VAL A 55 -5.13 19.46 -1.53
N PHE A 56 -5.37 19.07 -0.28
CA PHE A 56 -4.41 18.33 0.52
C PHE A 56 -4.13 16.94 -0.06
N SER A 57 -5.18 16.12 -0.25
CA SER A 57 -5.05 14.80 -0.89
C SER A 57 -4.44 14.90 -2.29
N LYS A 58 -4.84 15.91 -3.07
CA LYS A 58 -4.26 16.16 -4.40
C LYS A 58 -2.75 16.40 -4.34
N ASN A 59 -2.27 17.20 -3.39
CA ASN A 59 -0.83 17.46 -3.24
C ASN A 59 -0.08 16.20 -2.81
N LEU A 60 -0.61 15.44 -1.85
CA LEU A 60 -0.01 14.18 -1.39
C LEU A 60 0.16 13.19 -2.56
N LEU A 61 -0.89 12.97 -3.36
CA LEU A 61 -0.84 12.07 -4.51
C LEU A 61 0.08 12.59 -5.63
N LYS A 62 0.20 13.91 -5.80
CA LYS A 62 1.12 14.51 -6.77
C LYS A 62 2.59 14.23 -6.42
N ASN A 63 2.95 14.13 -5.16
CA ASN A 63 4.34 13.90 -4.76
C ASN A 63 4.89 12.58 -5.34
N PHE A 64 4.05 11.54 -5.47
CA PHE A 64 4.42 10.30 -6.15
C PHE A 64 4.75 10.53 -7.62
N LYS A 65 3.96 11.34 -8.34
CA LYS A 65 4.26 11.73 -9.73
C LYS A 65 5.60 12.45 -9.86
N ASP A 66 5.95 13.28 -8.88
CA ASP A 66 7.22 14.00 -8.88
C ASP A 66 8.43 13.07 -8.62
N LEU A 67 8.22 11.94 -7.94
CA LEU A 67 9.25 10.95 -7.62
C LEU A 67 9.38 9.84 -8.68
N THR A 68 8.26 9.37 -9.22
CA THR A 68 8.21 8.18 -10.10
C THR A 68 7.85 8.52 -11.54
N GLY A 69 7.56 9.79 -11.84
CA GLY A 69 7.15 10.19 -13.18
C GLY A 69 5.77 9.68 -13.60
N VAL A 70 4.98 9.04 -12.71
CA VAL A 70 3.56 8.70 -12.95
C VAL A 70 2.72 8.94 -11.70
N TYR A 71 1.43 9.23 -11.87
CA TYR A 71 0.52 9.27 -10.73
C TYR A 71 0.26 7.84 -10.22
N PRO A 72 0.03 7.68 -8.90
CA PRO A 72 -0.47 6.41 -8.37
C PRO A 72 -1.88 6.15 -8.92
N LEU A 73 -2.30 4.89 -8.88
CA LEU A 73 -3.70 4.53 -9.08
C LEU A 73 -4.47 4.69 -7.77
N VAL A 74 -5.77 4.98 -7.87
CA VAL A 74 -6.67 5.03 -6.72
C VAL A 74 -7.82 4.04 -6.97
N ARG A 75 -7.88 2.99 -6.17
CA ARG A 75 -9.01 2.06 -6.11
C ARG A 75 -10.05 2.62 -5.15
N VAL A 76 -11.29 2.79 -5.61
CA VAL A 76 -12.43 3.21 -4.79
C VAL A 76 -13.32 1.97 -4.59
N GLY A 77 -13.27 1.38 -3.39
CA GLY A 77 -13.87 0.08 -3.14
C GLY A 77 -13.96 -0.23 -1.64
N GLY A 78 -13.49 -1.41 -1.21
CA GLY A 78 -13.53 -1.85 0.19
C GLY A 78 -14.89 -2.40 0.56
N THR A 79 -15.11 -2.68 1.85
CA THR A 79 -16.37 -3.31 2.31
C THR A 79 -17.58 -2.43 1.99
N SER A 80 -17.44 -1.11 2.07
CA SER A 80 -18.57 -0.19 1.82
C SER A 80 -19.06 -0.20 0.36
N GLN A 81 -18.27 -0.72 -0.59
CA GLN A 81 -18.69 -0.93 -1.99
C GLN A 81 -19.87 -1.91 -2.09
N ASP A 82 -19.83 -3.00 -1.34
CA ASP A 82 -20.88 -4.03 -1.38
C ASP A 82 -22.12 -3.68 -0.52
N HIS A 83 -22.05 -2.54 0.16
CA HIS A 83 -23.17 -1.89 0.84
C HIS A 83 -23.67 -0.66 0.07
N SER A 84 -23.19 -0.42 -1.16
CA SER A 84 -23.50 0.78 -1.93
C SER A 84 -24.62 0.57 -2.96
N ASP A 85 -25.62 1.44 -2.93
CA ASP A 85 -26.75 1.46 -3.85
C ASP A 85 -26.75 2.78 -4.64
N TYR A 86 -26.79 2.67 -5.97
CA TYR A 86 -26.87 3.84 -6.86
C TYR A 86 -28.32 4.25 -7.09
N PHE A 87 -28.57 5.57 -7.00
CA PHE A 87 -29.86 6.19 -7.29
C PHE A 87 -29.65 7.34 -8.28
N ALA A 88 -30.28 7.24 -9.46
CA ALA A 88 -30.07 8.22 -10.54
C ALA A 88 -30.66 9.62 -10.23
N ASP A 89 -31.65 9.68 -9.34
CA ASP A 89 -32.37 10.85 -8.90
C ASP A 89 -31.87 11.43 -7.56
N GLN A 90 -30.91 10.78 -6.90
CA GLN A 90 -30.32 11.31 -5.67
C GLN A 90 -29.46 12.55 -5.96
N GLU A 91 -29.78 13.65 -5.29
CA GLU A 91 -29.06 14.92 -5.44
C GLU A 91 -27.79 14.97 -4.58
N GLU A 92 -27.81 14.35 -3.39
CA GLU A 92 -26.65 14.27 -2.52
C GLU A 92 -25.53 13.43 -3.16
N ASN A 93 -24.28 13.82 -2.91
CA ASN A 93 -23.13 13.05 -3.38
C ASN A 93 -23.13 11.62 -2.80
N ILE A 94 -23.34 11.51 -1.49
CA ILE A 94 -23.33 10.25 -0.76
C ILE A 94 -24.13 10.41 0.53
N GLN A 95 -24.85 9.37 0.90
CA GLN A 95 -25.54 9.25 2.18
C GLN A 95 -25.02 7.98 2.87
N LEU A 96 -24.52 8.15 4.10
CA LEU A 96 -23.96 7.08 4.91
C LEU A 96 -24.92 6.73 6.05
N ILE A 97 -25.27 5.45 6.16
CA ILE A 97 -26.18 4.93 7.18
C ILE A 97 -25.38 3.98 8.08
N TYR A 98 -25.35 4.29 9.37
CA TYR A 98 -24.61 3.54 10.39
C TYR A 98 -25.58 2.74 11.26
N GLU A 99 -25.16 1.55 11.68
CA GLU A 99 -25.90 0.76 12.67
C GLU A 99 -25.80 1.43 14.05
N THR A 100 -24.57 1.70 14.49
CA THR A 100 -24.32 2.43 15.73
C THR A 100 -23.63 3.77 15.44
N PRO A 101 -24.12 4.89 16.00
CA PRO A 101 -23.42 6.16 15.90
C PRO A 101 -21.99 6.05 16.45
N GLY A 102 -21.00 6.39 15.61
CA GLY A 102 -19.58 6.36 15.99
C GLY A 102 -18.81 5.17 15.42
N ASP A 103 -19.47 4.22 14.75
CA ASP A 103 -18.80 3.17 14.00
C ASP A 103 -17.85 3.74 12.93
N ASP A 104 -16.84 2.96 12.57
CA ASP A 104 -15.86 3.35 11.54
C ASP A 104 -16.34 3.05 10.12
N GLN A 105 -17.42 2.28 9.94
CA GLN A 105 -18.00 1.95 8.64
C GLN A 105 -19.53 2.02 8.66
N PRO A 106 -20.15 2.49 7.56
CA PRO A 106 -21.60 2.42 7.39
C PRO A 106 -22.04 1.00 7.03
N ILE A 107 -23.27 0.64 7.44
CA ILE A 107 -23.94 -0.60 7.02
C ILE A 107 -24.65 -0.44 5.67
N GLN A 108 -24.89 0.79 5.23
CA GLN A 108 -25.47 1.10 3.93
C GLN A 108 -24.96 2.45 3.40
N VAL A 109 -24.72 2.50 2.10
CA VAL A 109 -24.29 3.69 1.36
C VAL A 109 -25.26 3.92 0.21
N ASN A 110 -25.86 5.10 0.12
CA ASN A 110 -26.62 5.51 -1.06
C ASN A 110 -25.84 6.61 -1.78
N TYR A 111 -25.71 6.53 -3.10
CA TYR A 111 -24.97 7.53 -3.86
C TYR A 111 -25.65 7.89 -5.18
N GLY A 112 -25.48 9.15 -5.58
CA GLY A 112 -26.07 9.71 -6.79
C GLY A 112 -25.03 10.23 -7.78
N PRO A 113 -25.47 10.86 -8.89
CA PRO A 113 -24.58 11.47 -9.88
C PRO A 113 -23.48 12.38 -9.32
N ALA A 114 -23.75 13.13 -8.25
CA ALA A 114 -22.81 14.06 -7.64
C ALA A 114 -21.57 13.38 -7.01
N PHE A 115 -21.65 12.08 -6.66
CA PHE A 115 -20.49 11.29 -6.21
C PHE A 115 -19.34 11.34 -7.22
N PHE A 116 -19.67 11.32 -8.51
CA PHE A 116 -18.67 11.20 -9.57
C PHE A 116 -17.86 12.49 -9.81
N GLU A 117 -18.24 13.60 -9.18
CA GLU A 117 -17.41 14.81 -9.21
C GLU A 117 -16.03 14.60 -8.61
N SER A 118 -15.93 13.75 -7.58
CA SER A 118 -14.70 13.41 -6.87
C SER A 118 -13.60 12.84 -7.79
N TYR A 119 -13.95 12.13 -8.86
CA TYR A 119 -12.98 11.61 -9.85
C TYR A 119 -12.27 12.71 -10.66
N HIS A 120 -12.77 13.96 -10.57
CA HIS A 120 -12.25 15.09 -11.34
C HIS A 120 -11.44 16.10 -10.52
N THR A 121 -11.29 15.89 -9.21
CA THR A 121 -10.66 16.87 -8.32
C THR A 121 -9.17 16.57 -8.04
N LEU A 122 -8.77 15.31 -8.06
CA LEU A 122 -7.43 14.84 -7.66
C LEU A 122 -6.36 14.93 -8.77
N GLY A 123 -6.67 15.54 -9.90
CA GLY A 123 -5.75 15.68 -11.04
C GLY A 123 -5.92 14.57 -12.09
N PRO A 124 -4.88 14.26 -12.88
CA PRO A 124 -4.94 13.25 -13.95
C PRO A 124 -4.70 11.82 -13.43
N ILE A 125 -5.19 11.54 -12.22
CA ILE A 125 -5.16 10.20 -11.62
C ILE A 125 -6.11 9.29 -12.40
N ARG A 126 -5.72 8.02 -12.52
CA ARG A 126 -6.59 6.96 -13.03
C ARG A 126 -7.13 6.14 -11.86
N PHE A 127 -8.37 5.69 -12.00
CA PHE A 127 -9.12 5.11 -10.90
C PHE A 127 -9.62 3.71 -11.22
N LEU A 128 -9.62 2.85 -10.22
CA LEU A 128 -10.44 1.64 -10.24
C LEU A 128 -11.75 1.94 -9.53
N HIS A 129 -12.87 1.58 -10.13
CA HIS A 129 -14.20 1.82 -9.57
C HIS A 129 -14.87 0.53 -9.15
N GLY A 130 -15.17 0.44 -7.87
CA GLY A 130 -15.92 -0.65 -7.26
C GLY A 130 -17.39 -0.67 -7.61
N LEU A 131 -17.91 -1.85 -7.90
CA LEU A 131 -19.32 -2.15 -8.15
C LEU A 131 -19.83 -3.16 -7.13
N ASN A 132 -21.03 -2.90 -6.62
CA ASN A 132 -21.69 -3.77 -5.65
C ASN A 132 -22.04 -5.13 -6.26
N GLN A 133 -21.55 -6.22 -5.66
CA GLN A 133 -21.87 -7.60 -6.06
C GLN A 133 -22.84 -8.29 -5.09
N ASN A 134 -23.43 -7.60 -4.11
CA ASN A 134 -24.37 -8.17 -3.16
C ASN A 134 -25.55 -8.85 -3.87
N GLN A 135 -25.93 -10.05 -3.42
CA GLN A 135 -26.93 -10.90 -4.06
C GLN A 135 -28.34 -10.33 -4.01
N ASN A 136 -28.66 -9.61 -2.95
CA ASN A 136 -30.01 -9.10 -2.71
C ASN A 136 -30.27 -7.75 -3.38
N ARG A 137 -29.36 -7.31 -4.28
CA ARG A 137 -29.43 -6.01 -4.96
C ARG A 137 -29.81 -6.15 -6.43
N SER A 138 -30.41 -5.11 -6.96
CA SER A 138 -30.98 -5.10 -8.31
C SER A 138 -29.87 -5.16 -9.38
N ILE A 139 -30.04 -6.06 -10.35
CA ILE A 139 -29.20 -6.10 -11.56
C ILE A 139 -29.30 -4.78 -12.33
N GLN A 140 -30.49 -4.16 -12.35
CA GLN A 140 -30.68 -2.86 -12.99
C GLN A 140 -29.81 -1.78 -12.32
N GLN A 141 -29.76 -1.75 -10.98
CA GLN A 141 -28.92 -0.78 -10.26
C GLN A 141 -27.43 -1.03 -10.52
N LEU A 142 -27.00 -2.29 -10.65
CA LEU A 142 -25.63 -2.62 -11.05
C LEU A 142 -25.30 -2.08 -12.45
N GLN A 143 -26.22 -2.25 -13.42
CA GLN A 143 -26.05 -1.70 -14.77
C GLN A 143 -26.00 -0.17 -14.76
N GLU A 144 -26.94 0.47 -14.06
CA GLU A 144 -27.00 1.93 -13.95
C GLU A 144 -25.74 2.51 -13.29
N ALA A 145 -25.25 1.88 -12.21
CA ALA A 145 -24.00 2.25 -11.56
C ALA A 145 -22.80 2.12 -12.51
N ALA A 146 -22.67 1.01 -13.24
CA ALA A 146 -21.58 0.78 -14.18
C ALA A 146 -21.60 1.78 -15.35
N VAL A 147 -22.79 2.04 -15.91
CA VAL A 147 -22.99 3.05 -16.97
C VAL A 147 -22.66 4.44 -16.45
N LYS A 148 -23.13 4.79 -15.24
CA LYS A 148 -22.84 6.09 -14.65
C LYS A 148 -21.35 6.27 -14.41
N ALA A 149 -20.66 5.24 -13.93
CA ALA A 149 -19.22 5.25 -13.73
C ALA A 149 -18.46 5.43 -15.05
N CYS A 150 -18.77 4.65 -16.09
CA CYS A 150 -18.05 4.79 -17.35
C CYS A 150 -18.27 6.16 -18.00
N THR A 151 -19.52 6.67 -17.99
CA THR A 151 -19.87 7.97 -18.59
C THR A 151 -19.30 9.15 -17.82
N SER A 152 -19.23 9.05 -16.48
CA SER A 152 -18.80 10.17 -15.63
C SER A 152 -17.29 10.21 -15.41
N ILE A 153 -16.64 9.05 -15.27
CA ILE A 153 -15.19 8.96 -15.04
C ILE A 153 -14.42 9.08 -16.37
N GLY A 154 -14.97 8.52 -17.45
CA GLY A 154 -14.39 8.58 -18.80
C GLY A 154 -12.99 7.97 -18.87
N SER A 155 -12.06 8.65 -19.54
CA SER A 155 -10.70 8.15 -19.78
C SER A 155 -9.86 7.92 -18.52
N LYS A 156 -10.31 8.42 -17.36
CA LYS A 156 -9.65 8.17 -16.07
C LYS A 156 -10.04 6.81 -15.47
N LEU A 157 -11.06 6.14 -15.99
CA LEU A 157 -11.41 4.81 -15.54
C LEU A 157 -10.34 3.82 -16.01
N HIS A 158 -9.62 3.25 -15.06
CA HIS A 158 -8.60 2.24 -15.30
C HIS A 158 -9.23 0.87 -15.52
N LEU A 159 -9.97 0.40 -14.50
CA LEU A 159 -10.62 -0.89 -14.44
C LEU A 159 -11.87 -0.76 -13.55
N PHE A 160 -12.82 -1.66 -13.72
CA PHE A 160 -13.84 -1.90 -12.71
C PHE A 160 -13.32 -2.91 -11.67
N GLU A 161 -13.95 -2.93 -10.51
CA GLU A 161 -13.86 -4.03 -9.54
C GLU A 161 -15.28 -4.46 -9.20
N LEU A 162 -15.54 -5.77 -9.12
CA LEU A 162 -16.88 -6.30 -8.85
C LEU A 162 -16.83 -7.17 -7.60
N GLY A 163 -17.41 -6.64 -6.52
CA GLY A 163 -17.37 -7.24 -5.20
C GLY A 163 -16.05 -7.03 -4.44
N ASN A 164 -16.09 -7.33 -3.14
CA ASN A 164 -14.99 -7.20 -2.20
C ASN A 164 -15.05 -8.33 -1.16
N GLU A 165 -13.99 -9.14 -1.06
CA GLU A 165 -13.75 -10.08 0.05
C GLU A 165 -14.86 -11.08 0.39
N TRP A 166 -15.74 -11.43 -0.55
CA TRP A 166 -16.87 -12.34 -0.27
C TRP A 166 -16.46 -13.72 0.27
N ASN A 167 -15.21 -14.14 0.10
CA ASN A 167 -14.73 -15.37 0.70
C ASN A 167 -14.59 -15.30 2.23
N PHE A 168 -14.45 -14.11 2.83
CA PHE A 168 -14.09 -13.89 4.23
C PHE A 168 -15.20 -14.18 5.26
N ALA A 169 -16.48 -14.04 4.90
CA ALA A 169 -17.59 -14.30 5.83
C ALA A 169 -18.83 -14.93 5.16
N PRO A 170 -18.73 -16.18 4.65
CA PRO A 170 -19.91 -16.94 4.24
C PRO A 170 -20.82 -17.17 5.46
N GLY A 171 -22.11 -16.82 5.34
CA GLY A 171 -23.09 -16.84 6.44
C GLY A 171 -23.51 -15.46 6.95
N GLU A 172 -22.63 -14.46 6.87
CA GLU A 172 -22.95 -13.04 7.16
C GLU A 172 -23.43 -12.34 5.90
N TYR A 173 -22.68 -12.52 4.82
CA TYR A 173 -22.84 -11.83 3.55
C TYR A 173 -23.58 -12.62 2.48
N ARG A 174 -23.62 -13.94 2.67
CA ARG A 174 -24.19 -14.93 1.76
C ARG A 174 -24.82 -16.02 2.61
N SER A 175 -25.70 -16.81 2.01
CA SER A 175 -26.22 -17.99 2.69
C SER A 175 -25.07 -18.91 3.12
N SER A 176 -25.25 -19.64 4.23
CA SER A 176 -24.22 -20.53 4.77
C SER A 176 -23.83 -21.68 3.83
N ASN A 177 -24.68 -22.00 2.85
CA ASN A 177 -24.43 -22.99 1.81
C ASN A 177 -23.81 -22.41 0.53
N TYR A 178 -23.43 -21.14 0.51
CA TYR A 178 -22.82 -20.49 -0.65
C TYR A 178 -21.44 -21.10 -0.97
N SER A 179 -21.31 -21.68 -2.16
CA SER A 179 -20.11 -22.39 -2.59
C SER A 179 -19.19 -21.54 -3.48
N MET A 180 -17.95 -22.01 -3.68
CA MET A 180 -17.04 -21.39 -4.66
C MET A 180 -17.62 -21.39 -6.07
N LEU A 181 -18.35 -22.44 -6.46
CA LEU A 181 -18.98 -22.52 -7.77
C LEU A 181 -20.07 -21.47 -7.90
N ASP A 182 -20.86 -21.24 -6.84
CA ASP A 182 -21.88 -20.18 -6.85
C ASP A 182 -21.23 -18.80 -7.04
N TYR A 183 -20.09 -18.54 -6.37
CA TYR A 183 -19.30 -17.31 -6.59
C TYR A 183 -18.81 -17.17 -8.03
N VAL A 184 -18.26 -18.24 -8.61
CA VAL A 184 -17.78 -18.24 -10.00
C VAL A 184 -18.92 -17.95 -10.98
N LEU A 185 -20.05 -18.63 -10.83
CA LEU A 185 -21.23 -18.44 -11.68
C LEU A 185 -21.82 -17.03 -11.52
N GLU A 186 -21.93 -16.54 -10.27
CA GLU A 186 -22.42 -15.18 -9.99
C GLU A 186 -21.49 -14.13 -10.61
N TRP A 187 -20.18 -14.25 -10.42
CA TRP A 187 -19.22 -13.29 -10.94
C TRP A 187 -19.20 -13.28 -12.47
N ASN A 188 -19.17 -14.44 -13.12
CA ASN A 188 -19.22 -14.54 -14.59
C ASN A 188 -20.51 -13.94 -15.17
N HIS A 189 -21.64 -14.17 -14.50
CA HIS A 189 -22.93 -13.60 -14.91
C HIS A 189 -22.95 -12.07 -14.79
N LYS A 190 -22.62 -11.54 -13.59
CA LYS A 190 -22.68 -10.10 -13.31
C LYS A 190 -21.62 -9.31 -14.10
N SER A 191 -20.41 -9.85 -14.26
CA SER A 191 -19.35 -9.19 -15.05
C SER A 191 -19.72 -9.10 -16.54
N ALA A 192 -20.41 -10.11 -17.10
CA ALA A 192 -20.92 -10.06 -18.47
C ALA A 192 -22.01 -8.99 -18.65
N ILE A 193 -22.89 -8.83 -17.67
CA ILE A 193 -23.92 -7.78 -17.66
C ILE A 193 -23.26 -6.39 -17.63
N VAL A 194 -22.31 -6.18 -16.71
CA VAL A 194 -21.56 -4.92 -16.61
C VAL A 194 -20.84 -4.60 -17.91
N LYS A 195 -20.14 -5.58 -18.51
CA LYS A 195 -19.48 -5.40 -19.81
C LYS A 195 -20.46 -4.92 -20.88
N THR A 196 -21.59 -5.60 -21.01
CA THR A 196 -22.59 -5.30 -22.05
C THR A 196 -23.14 -3.89 -21.87
N ALA A 197 -23.57 -3.54 -20.65
CA ALA A 197 -24.11 -2.20 -20.36
C ALA A 197 -23.09 -1.09 -20.63
N VAL A 198 -21.81 -1.31 -20.28
CA VAL A 198 -20.74 -0.33 -20.52
C VAL A 198 -20.42 -0.19 -22.01
N GLU A 199 -20.35 -1.29 -22.77
CA GLU A 199 -20.09 -1.22 -24.22
C GLU A 199 -21.23 -0.55 -25.00
N GLU A 200 -22.47 -0.70 -24.53
CA GLU A 200 -23.63 -0.01 -25.12
C GLU A 200 -23.63 1.49 -24.83
N ALA A 201 -23.23 1.90 -23.62
CA ALA A 201 -23.33 3.28 -23.18
C ALA A 201 -22.07 4.14 -23.41
N CYS A 202 -20.89 3.53 -23.45
CA CYS A 202 -19.61 4.23 -23.46
C CYS A 202 -18.77 3.90 -24.70
N PRO A 203 -18.17 4.90 -25.36
CA PRO A 203 -17.35 4.66 -26.54
C PRO A 203 -16.02 3.98 -26.17
N GLY A 204 -15.57 3.05 -27.02
CA GLY A 204 -14.29 2.36 -26.88
C GLY A 204 -14.44 0.93 -26.37
N SER A 205 -13.30 0.27 -26.12
CA SER A 205 -13.28 -1.08 -25.57
C SER A 205 -13.60 -1.06 -24.08
N PHE A 206 -14.35 -2.07 -23.61
CA PHE A 206 -14.54 -2.31 -22.19
C PHE A 206 -13.20 -2.35 -21.44
N PRO A 207 -13.01 -1.58 -20.35
CA PRO A 207 -11.71 -1.51 -19.66
C PRO A 207 -11.24 -2.85 -19.08
N GLY A 208 -12.18 -3.70 -18.66
CA GLY A 208 -11.88 -4.92 -17.91
C GLY A 208 -12.00 -4.73 -16.40
N PHE A 209 -11.63 -5.77 -15.67
CA PHE A 209 -11.71 -5.83 -14.21
C PHE A 209 -10.35 -5.98 -13.54
N MET A 210 -10.22 -5.42 -12.35
CA MET A 210 -9.36 -5.94 -11.30
C MET A 210 -10.17 -6.93 -10.48
N ALA A 211 -9.66 -8.16 -10.32
CA ALA A 211 -10.41 -9.29 -9.79
C ALA A 211 -9.46 -10.37 -9.25
N PRO A 212 -9.84 -11.28 -8.33
CA PRO A 212 -11.17 -11.46 -7.74
C PRO A 212 -11.41 -10.65 -6.45
N SER A 213 -10.39 -9.91 -5.98
CA SER A 213 -10.46 -9.08 -4.75
C SER A 213 -10.82 -9.89 -3.50
N LEU A 214 -10.11 -11.01 -3.33
CA LEU A 214 -10.30 -11.96 -2.24
C LEU A 214 -9.23 -11.83 -1.15
N VAL A 215 -9.63 -12.08 0.10
CA VAL A 215 -8.69 -12.25 1.22
C VAL A 215 -7.93 -13.57 1.05
N LEU A 216 -6.69 -13.61 1.52
CA LEU A 216 -5.98 -14.87 1.71
C LEU A 216 -6.55 -15.63 2.93
N LEU A 217 -7.55 -16.48 2.70
CA LEU A 217 -8.06 -17.42 3.70
C LEU A 217 -7.31 -18.74 3.72
N ASP A 218 -6.54 -19.06 2.68
CA ASP A 218 -5.82 -20.32 2.52
C ASP A 218 -4.92 -20.67 3.72
N SER A 219 -4.50 -19.67 4.51
CA SER A 219 -3.69 -19.81 5.72
C SER A 219 -4.49 -19.90 7.03
N ILE A 220 -5.81 -19.65 7.00
CA ILE A 220 -6.68 -19.53 8.19
C ILE A 220 -7.84 -20.52 8.14
N ASN A 221 -8.40 -20.79 6.95
CA ASN A 221 -9.59 -21.62 6.76
C ASN A 221 -9.32 -22.76 5.76
N THR A 222 -9.45 -24.00 6.26
CA THR A 222 -9.19 -25.25 5.52
C THR A 222 -10.36 -25.71 4.65
N ASN A 223 -11.47 -24.94 4.56
CA ASN A 223 -12.62 -25.26 3.70
C ASN A 223 -12.29 -25.27 2.20
N GLY A 224 -11.05 -24.90 1.83
CA GLY A 224 -10.52 -25.10 0.49
C GLY A 224 -10.89 -24.00 -0.51
N TRP A 225 -11.27 -22.81 -0.05
CA TRP A 225 -11.44 -21.61 -0.88
C TRP A 225 -10.09 -21.02 -1.27
N THR A 226 -9.46 -21.57 -2.33
CA THR A 226 -8.19 -21.06 -2.85
C THR A 226 -8.37 -20.34 -4.18
N ALA A 227 -7.46 -19.41 -4.48
CA ALA A 227 -7.45 -18.70 -5.76
C ALA A 227 -7.36 -19.68 -6.95
N GLN A 228 -6.53 -20.72 -6.84
CA GLN A 228 -6.38 -21.74 -7.90
C GLN A 228 -7.72 -22.43 -8.19
N LYS A 229 -8.43 -22.84 -7.13
CA LYS A 229 -9.69 -23.57 -7.28
C LYS A 229 -10.80 -22.74 -7.90
N ILE A 230 -10.88 -21.43 -7.63
CA ILE A 230 -11.89 -20.61 -8.31
C ILE A 230 -11.63 -20.55 -9.82
N PHE A 231 -10.36 -20.44 -10.25
CA PHE A 231 -10.01 -20.46 -11.67
C PHE A 231 -10.23 -21.84 -12.29
N ASP A 232 -9.90 -22.93 -11.59
CA ASP A 232 -10.19 -24.31 -12.02
C ASP A 232 -11.69 -24.57 -12.19
N LEU A 233 -12.54 -23.87 -11.42
CA LEU A 233 -14.00 -23.93 -11.53
C LEU A 233 -14.57 -23.06 -12.67
N GLY A 234 -13.73 -22.36 -13.43
CA GLY A 234 -14.14 -21.54 -14.58
C GLY A 234 -14.36 -20.06 -14.27
N TYR A 235 -13.70 -19.51 -13.24
CA TYR A 235 -13.69 -18.07 -13.00
C TYR A 235 -13.13 -17.31 -14.20
N ASP A 236 -13.82 -16.24 -14.59
CA ASP A 236 -13.45 -15.37 -15.70
C ASP A 236 -13.31 -16.07 -17.05
N GLU A 237 -14.31 -16.88 -17.41
CA GLU A 237 -14.36 -17.61 -18.68
C GLU A 237 -14.23 -16.68 -19.92
N LYS A 238 -14.54 -15.39 -19.76
CA LYS A 238 -14.48 -14.37 -20.82
C LYS A 238 -13.20 -13.53 -20.82
N ASN A 239 -12.23 -13.83 -19.95
CA ASN A 239 -10.94 -13.14 -19.86
C ASN A 239 -11.07 -11.60 -19.71
N LEU A 240 -12.00 -11.19 -18.83
CA LEU A 240 -12.30 -9.80 -18.51
C LEU A 240 -11.34 -9.23 -17.47
N THR A 241 -10.67 -10.09 -16.70
CA THR A 241 -9.62 -9.69 -15.74
C THR A 241 -8.42 -9.13 -16.51
N LYS A 242 -7.91 -7.99 -16.05
CA LYS A 242 -6.66 -7.39 -16.54
C LYS A 242 -5.58 -7.40 -15.47
N GLU A 243 -5.98 -7.34 -14.21
CA GLU A 243 -5.10 -7.39 -13.05
C GLU A 243 -5.69 -8.30 -11.98
N LEU A 244 -4.86 -9.20 -11.44
CA LEU A 244 -5.22 -10.07 -10.33
C LEU A 244 -5.10 -9.31 -9.02
N SER A 245 -6.16 -9.25 -8.24
CA SER A 245 -6.20 -8.58 -6.93
C SER A 245 -6.47 -9.55 -5.80
N PHE A 246 -5.62 -9.46 -4.77
CA PHE A 246 -5.80 -10.14 -3.49
C PHE A 246 -5.53 -9.21 -2.33
N HIS A 247 -6.19 -9.46 -1.21
CA HIS A 247 -6.09 -8.59 -0.05
C HIS A 247 -5.23 -9.22 1.04
N LYS A 248 -4.57 -8.36 1.82
CA LYS A 248 -3.69 -8.78 2.91
C LYS A 248 -3.61 -7.71 3.99
N CYS A 249 -4.02 -8.09 5.19
CA CYS A 249 -3.48 -7.50 6.41
C CYS A 249 -2.49 -8.46 7.06
N VAL A 250 -1.43 -7.94 7.66
CA VAL A 250 -0.39 -8.76 8.32
C VAL A 250 -0.95 -9.36 9.61
N PHE A 251 -1.69 -8.56 10.37
CA PHE A 251 -2.33 -8.98 11.62
C PHE A 251 -3.83 -8.65 11.65
N SER A 252 -4.54 -9.22 12.62
CA SER A 252 -5.93 -8.89 12.92
C SER A 252 -6.02 -8.02 14.17
N SER A 253 -6.87 -6.99 14.16
CA SER A 253 -7.14 -6.15 15.33
C SER A 253 -7.88 -6.90 16.45
N LEU A 254 -8.53 -8.03 16.13
CA LEU A 254 -9.27 -8.86 17.08
C LEU A 254 -8.38 -9.62 18.08
N ASN A 255 -7.05 -9.59 17.89
CA ASN A 255 -6.11 -10.10 18.88
C ASN A 255 -6.03 -9.12 20.06
N ASN A 256 -6.80 -9.38 21.12
CA ASN A 256 -6.90 -8.56 22.36
C ASN A 256 -5.61 -8.52 23.22
N GLY A 257 -4.48 -9.05 22.72
CA GLY A 257 -3.20 -8.97 23.42
C GLY A 257 -2.53 -7.60 23.29
N ALA A 258 -1.62 -7.29 24.22
CA ALA A 258 -0.68 -6.20 24.04
C ALA A 258 0.13 -6.46 22.76
N PHE A 259 0.02 -5.55 21.80
CA PHE A 259 0.77 -5.65 20.55
C PHE A 259 2.15 -5.05 20.79
N ASP A 260 3.17 -5.84 20.50
CA ASP A 260 4.56 -5.44 20.66
C ASP A 260 5.09 -5.08 19.27
N LEU A 261 5.26 -3.78 19.00
CA LEU A 261 5.75 -3.27 17.72
C LEU A 261 7.04 -3.98 17.29
N GLN A 262 7.96 -4.25 18.23
CA GLN A 262 9.25 -4.89 17.93
C GLN A 262 9.07 -6.33 17.43
N LYS A 263 8.11 -7.07 17.99
CA LYS A 263 7.85 -8.48 17.62
C LYS A 263 6.98 -8.63 16.39
N THR A 264 6.30 -7.56 15.98
CA THR A 264 5.26 -7.59 14.95
C THR A 264 5.69 -6.79 13.72
N LEU A 265 5.41 -5.49 13.68
CA LEU A 265 5.63 -4.64 12.51
C LEU A 265 7.10 -4.31 12.29
N MET A 266 7.87 -4.15 13.36
CA MET A 266 9.29 -3.81 13.32
C MET A 266 10.17 -5.07 13.31
N ASN A 267 9.77 -6.08 12.53
CA ASN A 267 10.45 -7.37 12.40
C ASN A 267 10.41 -7.89 10.95
N HIS A 268 11.59 -7.98 10.32
CA HIS A 268 11.78 -8.44 8.95
C HIS A 268 11.33 -9.88 8.75
N THR A 269 11.65 -10.78 9.68
CA THR A 269 11.21 -12.19 9.63
C THR A 269 9.69 -12.27 9.63
N SER A 270 9.02 -11.48 10.48
CA SER A 270 7.55 -11.40 10.50
C SER A 270 6.99 -10.95 9.16
N ILE A 271 7.60 -9.96 8.50
CA ILE A 271 7.20 -9.49 7.17
C ILE A 271 7.37 -10.59 6.12
N ILE A 272 8.52 -11.28 6.12
CA ILE A 272 8.81 -12.39 5.20
C ILE A 272 7.74 -13.47 5.33
N GLU A 273 7.51 -13.95 6.56
CA GLU A 273 6.58 -15.03 6.85
C GLU A 273 5.15 -14.66 6.47
N ASN A 274 4.74 -13.42 6.74
CA ASN A 274 3.40 -12.94 6.43
C ASN A 274 3.12 -12.79 4.94
N LEU A 275 4.13 -12.43 4.14
CA LEU A 275 3.96 -12.26 2.70
C LEU A 275 4.20 -13.55 1.92
N ALA A 276 4.89 -14.54 2.50
CA ALA A 276 5.20 -15.81 1.85
C ALA A 276 3.98 -16.51 1.20
N PRO A 277 2.78 -16.55 1.82
CA PRO A 277 1.61 -17.14 1.18
C PRO A 277 1.14 -16.40 -0.07
N GLN A 278 1.19 -15.06 -0.08
CA GLN A 278 0.86 -14.27 -1.27
C GLN A 278 1.89 -14.49 -2.39
N ILE A 279 3.17 -14.60 -2.04
CA ILE A 279 4.25 -14.93 -2.99
C ILE A 279 4.05 -16.34 -3.58
N SER A 280 3.66 -17.31 -2.75
CA SER A 280 3.35 -18.67 -3.19
C SER A 280 2.15 -18.70 -4.13
N ARG A 281 1.07 -17.99 -3.77
CA ARG A 281 -0.13 -17.84 -4.60
C ARG A 281 0.20 -17.23 -5.95
N ALA A 282 0.94 -16.12 -5.98
CA ALA A 282 1.38 -15.45 -7.20
C ALA A 282 2.13 -16.41 -8.15
N LYS A 283 3.00 -17.27 -7.62
CA LYS A 283 3.68 -18.31 -8.41
C LYS A 283 2.70 -19.37 -8.94
N GLY A 284 1.77 -19.83 -8.09
CA GLY A 284 0.80 -20.87 -8.45
C GLY A 284 -0.16 -20.47 -9.57
N ILE A 285 -0.52 -19.19 -9.66
CA ILE A 285 -1.43 -18.66 -10.69
C ILE A 285 -0.72 -17.85 -11.79
N ALA A 286 0.62 -17.87 -11.84
CA ALA A 286 1.39 -17.12 -12.83
C ALA A 286 1.06 -17.51 -14.28
N HIS A 287 0.56 -18.74 -14.50
CA HIS A 287 0.14 -19.23 -15.81
C HIS A 287 -1.06 -18.47 -16.40
N LEU A 288 -1.81 -17.72 -15.58
CA LEU A 288 -2.89 -16.85 -16.03
C LEU A 288 -2.38 -15.60 -16.78
N GLY A 289 -1.09 -15.24 -16.61
CA GLY A 289 -0.45 -14.17 -17.40
C GLY A 289 -0.85 -12.73 -17.03
N HIS A 290 -1.58 -12.52 -15.94
CA HIS A 290 -1.98 -11.20 -15.46
C HIS A 290 -1.00 -10.62 -14.42
N LEU A 291 -1.03 -9.30 -14.23
CA LEU A 291 -0.30 -8.64 -13.15
C LEU A 291 -0.87 -9.09 -11.81
N TYR A 292 0.00 -9.52 -10.88
CA TYR A 292 -0.40 -9.84 -9.51
C TYR A 292 -0.26 -8.61 -8.63
N THR A 293 -1.37 -8.09 -8.13
CA THR A 293 -1.45 -6.91 -7.28
C THR A 293 -2.04 -7.27 -5.93
N LEU A 294 -1.74 -6.46 -4.93
CA LEU A 294 -2.50 -6.47 -3.69
C LEU A 294 -3.45 -5.26 -3.70
N GLY A 295 -4.73 -5.51 -4.02
CA GLY A 295 -5.76 -4.49 -4.24
C GLY A 295 -6.28 -3.81 -2.98
N GLU A 296 -6.01 -4.42 -1.83
CA GLU A 296 -6.25 -3.81 -0.52
C GLU A 296 -5.25 -4.39 0.48
N ILE A 297 -4.38 -3.54 1.03
CA ILE A 297 -3.45 -3.96 2.08
C ILE A 297 -3.22 -2.91 3.15
N ASN A 298 -2.93 -3.40 4.35
CA ASN A 298 -2.26 -2.62 5.38
C ASN A 298 -1.62 -3.51 6.46
N SER A 299 -1.06 -2.91 7.50
CA SER A 299 -0.38 -3.63 8.59
C SER A 299 -1.34 -4.46 9.44
N ILE A 300 -2.36 -3.86 10.03
CA ILE A 300 -3.34 -4.54 10.91
C ILE A 300 -4.76 -4.32 10.38
N ALA A 301 -5.53 -5.39 10.24
CA ALA A 301 -6.93 -5.36 9.81
C ALA A 301 -7.83 -4.58 10.81
N GLY A 302 -9.09 -4.35 10.44
CA GLY A 302 -10.05 -3.64 11.29
C GLY A 302 -9.62 -2.19 11.57
N GLN A 303 -9.34 -1.46 10.50
CA GLN A 303 -9.01 -0.03 10.50
C GLN A 303 -7.71 0.35 11.27
N GLY A 304 -6.94 -0.64 11.71
CA GLY A 304 -5.68 -0.45 12.43
C GLY A 304 -5.87 -0.12 13.91
N ARG A 305 -4.74 0.03 14.62
CA ARG A 305 -4.67 0.20 16.08
C ARG A 305 -3.88 1.45 16.44
N ASN A 306 -4.41 2.24 17.37
CA ASN A 306 -3.75 3.46 17.87
C ASN A 306 -2.44 3.10 18.59
N GLY A 307 -1.40 3.89 18.39
CA GLY A 307 -0.06 3.64 18.93
C GLY A 307 0.72 2.54 18.22
N GLU A 308 0.16 1.93 17.16
CA GLU A 308 0.74 0.78 16.47
C GLU A 308 0.81 1.01 14.96
N THR A 309 -0.32 1.34 14.33
CA THR A 309 -0.39 1.52 12.87
C THR A 309 -0.39 3.00 12.44
N ASP A 310 -0.51 3.92 13.39
CA ASP A 310 -0.47 5.37 13.19
C ASP A 310 0.87 6.00 13.64
N VAL A 311 1.89 5.16 13.90
CA VAL A 311 3.21 5.58 14.41
C VAL A 311 4.33 5.34 13.40
N PHE A 312 5.50 5.93 13.67
CA PHE A 312 6.67 5.81 12.80
C PHE A 312 7.17 4.38 12.57
N GLY A 313 6.97 3.47 13.52
CA GLY A 313 7.25 2.05 13.35
C GLY A 313 6.49 1.43 12.18
N ASP A 314 5.25 1.84 11.94
CA ASP A 314 4.45 1.40 10.78
C ASP A 314 5.02 1.96 9.47
N ALA A 315 5.59 3.16 9.49
CA ALA A 315 6.30 3.71 8.33
C ALA A 315 7.54 2.89 7.95
N LEU A 316 8.26 2.35 8.93
CA LEU A 316 9.41 1.45 8.68
C LEU A 316 8.94 0.09 8.15
N TRP A 317 7.88 -0.48 8.74
CA TRP A 317 7.20 -1.67 8.21
C TRP A 317 6.78 -1.49 6.75
N MET A 318 6.18 -0.34 6.42
CA MET A 318 5.73 0.00 5.07
C MET A 318 6.87 -0.06 4.04
N VAL A 319 8.06 0.42 4.40
CA VAL A 319 9.24 0.38 3.52
C VAL A 319 9.69 -1.06 3.28
N ASP A 320 9.89 -1.82 4.36
CA ASP A 320 10.37 -3.19 4.26
C ASP A 320 9.37 -4.11 3.54
N PHE A 321 8.10 -4.08 3.94
CA PHE A 321 7.02 -4.83 3.30
C PHE A 321 6.93 -4.53 1.79
N SER A 322 6.97 -3.25 1.42
CA SER A 322 6.86 -2.83 0.03
C SER A 322 8.04 -3.32 -0.83
N LEU A 323 9.27 -3.20 -0.32
CA LEU A 323 10.45 -3.63 -1.08
C LEU A 323 10.58 -5.16 -1.11
N TRP A 324 10.15 -5.86 -0.06
CA TRP A 324 10.03 -7.31 -0.07
C TRP A 324 9.03 -7.80 -1.13
N ALA A 325 7.85 -7.17 -1.18
CA ALA A 325 6.82 -7.44 -2.20
C ALA A 325 7.35 -7.21 -3.63
N ALA A 326 8.03 -6.08 -3.85
CA ALA A 326 8.63 -5.73 -5.13
C ALA A 326 9.71 -6.75 -5.57
N ALA A 327 10.57 -7.17 -4.64
CA ALA A 327 11.61 -8.18 -4.89
C ALA A 327 11.02 -9.55 -5.29
N HIS A 328 9.77 -9.82 -4.90
CA HIS A 328 9.08 -11.09 -5.17
C HIS A 328 8.02 -11.00 -6.26
N GLY A 329 8.04 -9.93 -7.06
CA GLY A 329 7.27 -9.85 -8.30
C GLY A 329 5.81 -9.42 -8.14
N ILE A 330 5.40 -8.99 -6.96
CA ILE A 330 4.13 -8.27 -6.77
C ILE A 330 4.23 -6.93 -7.51
N LYS A 331 3.19 -6.56 -8.25
CA LYS A 331 3.25 -5.47 -9.24
C LYS A 331 2.64 -4.17 -8.77
N ARG A 332 1.74 -4.21 -7.79
CA ARG A 332 1.15 -3.01 -7.20
C ARG A 332 0.62 -3.30 -5.81
N LEU A 333 0.75 -2.32 -4.93
CA LEU A 333 0.17 -2.29 -3.60
C LEU A 333 -0.83 -1.14 -3.54
N HIS A 334 -2.08 -1.46 -3.18
CA HIS A 334 -3.11 -0.46 -2.94
C HIS A 334 -3.31 -0.31 -1.43
N LEU A 335 -2.63 0.68 -0.86
CA LEU A 335 -2.61 0.94 0.58
C LEU A 335 -3.97 1.47 1.01
N HIS A 336 -4.67 0.72 1.86
CA HIS A 336 -6.06 1.01 2.20
C HIS A 336 -6.21 2.24 3.10
N GLN A 337 -7.22 3.05 2.82
CA GLN A 337 -7.51 4.33 3.43
C GLN A 337 -8.99 4.40 3.79
N GLY A 338 -9.28 5.05 4.91
CA GLY A 338 -10.63 5.39 5.35
C GLY A 338 -10.58 6.57 6.31
N LEU A 339 -11.74 7.15 6.61
CA LEU A 339 -11.81 8.28 7.53
C LEU A 339 -11.55 7.78 8.97
N ASN A 340 -10.61 8.40 9.68
CA ASN A 340 -10.19 8.00 11.04
C ASN A 340 -9.53 6.61 11.15
N TYR A 341 -9.10 6.02 10.04
CA TYR A 341 -8.35 4.75 10.08
C TYR A 341 -6.94 5.05 10.60
N ARG A 342 -6.43 4.18 11.46
CA ARG A 342 -5.15 4.40 12.14
C ARG A 342 -3.99 4.19 11.19
N TYR A 343 -4.09 3.15 10.37
CA TYR A 343 -3.10 2.85 9.33
C TYR A 343 -3.17 3.78 8.10
N ALA A 344 -4.12 4.71 8.06
CA ALA A 344 -4.27 5.60 6.92
C ALA A 344 -3.01 6.44 6.77
N SER A 345 -2.71 6.81 5.54
CA SER A 345 -1.54 7.63 5.19
C SER A 345 -1.79 9.10 5.50
N TRP A 346 -3.06 9.54 5.49
CA TRP A 346 -3.46 10.86 5.94
C TRP A 346 -4.92 10.87 6.38
N GLN A 347 -5.24 11.80 7.26
CA GLN A 347 -6.63 12.19 7.56
C GLN A 347 -6.99 13.33 6.61
N PRO A 348 -7.99 13.20 5.72
CA PRO A 348 -8.24 14.17 4.65
C PRO A 348 -9.00 15.42 5.09
N ILE A 349 -9.86 15.29 6.11
CA ILE A 349 -10.76 16.34 6.63
C ILE A 349 -10.85 16.25 8.16
N LEU A 350 -11.47 17.23 8.82
CA LEU A 350 -11.78 17.12 10.25
C LEU A 350 -12.84 16.02 10.47
N SER A 351 -12.53 15.02 11.30
CA SER A 351 -13.48 13.98 11.72
C SER A 351 -13.10 13.42 13.09
N LYS A 352 -14.09 13.11 13.93
CA LYS A 352 -13.90 12.58 15.31
C LYS A 352 -12.83 13.34 16.14
N GLY A 353 -12.68 14.66 15.92
CA GLY A 353 -11.69 15.51 16.60
C GLY A 353 -10.28 15.51 15.99
N GLU A 354 -10.01 14.66 15.00
CA GLU A 354 -8.75 14.65 14.23
C GLU A 354 -8.89 15.54 12.99
N GLY A 355 -8.12 16.63 12.93
CA GLY A 355 -8.04 17.52 11.77
C GLY A 355 -7.25 16.91 10.61
N PRO A 356 -7.22 17.56 9.43
CA PRO A 356 -6.39 17.11 8.32
C PRO A 356 -4.93 16.99 8.73
N THR A 357 -4.33 15.83 8.53
CA THR A 357 -2.93 15.58 8.91
C THR A 357 -2.31 14.48 8.06
N THR A 358 -1.00 14.57 7.86
CA THR A 358 -0.20 13.52 7.23
C THR A 358 0.22 12.56 8.33
N LYS A 359 -0.05 11.27 8.16
CA LYS A 359 0.29 10.23 9.15
C LYS A 359 1.63 9.58 8.79
N PRO A 360 2.34 8.99 9.76
CA PRO A 360 3.64 8.36 9.52
C PRO A 360 3.70 7.36 8.33
N PRO A 361 2.69 6.50 8.08
CA PRO A 361 2.77 5.52 6.98
C PRO A 361 2.99 6.15 5.59
N TYR A 362 2.52 7.38 5.38
CA TYR A 362 2.75 8.13 4.13
C TYR A 362 4.25 8.35 3.84
N TYR A 363 5.05 8.57 4.88
CA TYR A 363 6.49 8.79 4.72
C TYR A 363 7.21 7.52 4.25
N GLY A 364 6.77 6.35 4.72
CA GLY A 364 7.27 5.06 4.22
C GLY A 364 6.98 4.87 2.74
N GLN A 365 5.77 5.20 2.28
CA GLN A 365 5.40 5.13 0.86
C GLN A 365 6.20 6.12 0.00
N ILE A 366 6.43 7.33 0.49
CA ILE A 366 7.28 8.32 -0.19
C ILE A 366 8.72 7.84 -0.32
N MET A 367 9.28 7.23 0.73
CA MET A 367 10.63 6.66 0.66
C MET A 367 10.71 5.53 -0.37
N VAL A 368 9.72 4.64 -0.43
CA VAL A 368 9.65 3.58 -1.45
C VAL A 368 9.53 4.17 -2.85
N ALA A 369 8.66 5.16 -3.05
CA ALA A 369 8.52 5.83 -4.34
C ALA A 369 9.82 6.50 -4.78
N ALA A 370 10.52 7.18 -3.86
CA ALA A 370 11.83 7.77 -4.11
C ALA A 370 12.91 6.72 -4.42
N ALA A 371 12.87 5.55 -3.76
CA ALA A 371 13.76 4.44 -4.05
C ALA A 371 13.54 3.91 -5.46
N LEU A 372 12.29 3.62 -5.84
CA LEU A 372 11.97 3.08 -7.17
C LEU A 372 12.24 4.08 -8.30
N GLY A 373 11.97 5.37 -8.08
CA GLY A 373 12.22 6.42 -9.06
C GLY A 373 11.37 6.31 -10.32
N ASP A 374 11.84 6.96 -11.39
CA ASP A 374 11.08 7.17 -12.64
C ASP A 374 11.46 6.23 -13.79
N SER A 375 12.39 5.29 -13.56
CA SER A 375 12.81 4.31 -14.55
C SER A 375 11.74 3.23 -14.80
N GLU A 376 11.56 2.86 -16.06
CA GLU A 376 10.67 1.77 -16.47
C GLU A 376 11.34 0.38 -16.34
N ASN A 377 12.63 0.35 -16.00
CA ASN A 377 13.42 -0.88 -15.85
C ASN A 377 14.02 -0.99 -14.45
N THR A 378 13.30 -0.48 -13.44
CA THR A 378 13.63 -0.61 -12.03
C THR A 378 13.47 -2.06 -11.57
N ARG A 379 14.47 -2.59 -10.86
CA ARG A 379 14.44 -3.92 -10.23
C ARG A 379 14.87 -3.82 -8.78
N VAL A 380 14.25 -4.63 -7.93
CA VAL A 380 14.54 -4.67 -6.50
C VAL A 380 15.08 -6.05 -6.15
N VAL A 381 16.13 -6.10 -5.34
CA VAL A 381 16.66 -7.33 -4.75
C VAL A 381 16.82 -7.14 -3.25
N ASN A 382 16.50 -8.16 -2.48
CA ASN A 382 16.84 -8.19 -1.05
C ASN A 382 18.36 -8.41 -0.90
N ILE A 383 18.96 -7.73 0.07
CA ILE A 383 20.32 -7.96 0.54
C ILE A 383 20.19 -8.73 1.86
N PRO A 384 20.50 -10.03 1.89
CA PRO A 384 20.26 -10.85 3.08
C PRO A 384 21.10 -10.38 4.27
N LEU A 385 20.42 -10.08 5.38
CA LEU A 385 21.04 -9.73 6.66
C LEU A 385 20.72 -10.83 7.70
N LYS A 386 21.55 -10.91 8.75
CA LYS A 386 21.38 -11.94 9.79
C LYS A 386 20.33 -11.59 10.84
N GLU A 387 20.18 -10.30 11.13
CA GLU A 387 19.27 -9.81 12.15
C GLU A 387 17.86 -9.69 11.58
N ASP A 388 16.86 -10.04 12.38
CA ASP A 388 15.44 -9.91 12.06
C ASP A 388 14.93 -8.46 12.23
N THR A 389 15.73 -7.57 12.83
CA THR A 389 15.37 -6.16 13.05
C THR A 389 15.96 -5.23 12.00
N VAL A 390 16.55 -5.77 10.94
CA VAL A 390 17.16 -4.97 9.87
C VAL A 390 16.83 -5.57 8.53
N ALA A 391 16.50 -4.72 7.56
CA ALA A 391 16.29 -5.12 6.18
C ALA A 391 17.08 -4.22 5.24
N ALA A 392 17.59 -4.77 4.14
CA ALA A 392 18.26 -4.00 3.11
C ALA A 392 17.92 -4.49 1.70
N TYR A 393 17.95 -3.54 0.75
CA TYR A 393 17.54 -3.77 -0.63
C TYR A 393 18.43 -3.03 -1.61
N GLY A 394 18.85 -3.72 -2.68
CA GLY A 394 19.48 -3.10 -3.83
C GLY A 394 18.43 -2.70 -4.87
N ILE A 395 18.49 -1.46 -5.34
CA ILE A 395 17.65 -0.95 -6.42
C ILE A 395 18.49 -0.78 -7.67
N TYR A 396 18.06 -1.42 -8.74
CA TYR A 396 18.78 -1.49 -10.01
C TYR A 396 17.99 -0.81 -11.13
N HIS A 397 18.70 -0.12 -12.01
CA HIS A 397 18.23 0.23 -13.34
C HIS A 397 18.83 -0.77 -14.33
N GLY A 398 18.01 -1.72 -14.82
CA GLY A 398 18.52 -2.86 -15.56
C GLY A 398 19.47 -3.70 -14.70
N SER A 399 20.75 -3.77 -15.07
CA SER A 399 21.80 -4.47 -14.31
C SER A 399 22.67 -3.54 -13.45
N SER A 400 22.45 -2.22 -13.54
CA SER A 400 23.26 -1.23 -12.82
C SER A 400 22.63 -0.92 -11.48
N LEU A 401 23.37 -1.15 -10.38
CA LEU A 401 22.95 -0.73 -9.05
C LEU A 401 22.94 0.80 -9.01
N VAL A 402 21.80 1.40 -8.65
CA VAL A 402 21.63 2.86 -8.59
C VAL A 402 21.34 3.35 -7.18
N LYS A 403 20.68 2.53 -6.34
CA LYS A 403 20.37 2.90 -4.96
C LYS A 403 20.42 1.70 -4.03
N ILE A 404 20.60 1.96 -2.74
CA ILE A 404 20.45 0.98 -1.66
C ILE A 404 19.46 1.55 -0.65
N VAL A 405 18.54 0.73 -0.17
CA VAL A 405 17.70 1.05 0.98
C VAL A 405 18.12 0.16 2.15
N ALA A 406 18.23 0.73 3.34
CA ALA A 406 18.39 -0.03 4.57
C ALA A 406 17.46 0.52 5.65
N VAL A 407 16.83 -0.38 6.41
CA VAL A 407 15.82 -0.07 7.42
C VAL A 407 16.28 -0.70 8.73
N ASN A 408 16.51 0.11 9.77
CA ASN A 408 16.76 -0.36 11.12
C ASN A 408 15.46 -0.28 11.93
N MET A 409 14.89 -1.46 12.20
CA MET A 409 13.65 -1.69 12.92
C MET A 409 13.89 -2.09 14.38
N LYS A 410 15.08 -1.84 14.95
CA LYS A 410 15.24 -1.87 16.41
C LYS A 410 14.42 -0.73 17.02
N ALA A 411 13.48 -1.08 17.88
CA ALA A 411 12.53 -0.14 18.47
C ALA A 411 13.24 0.80 19.45
N PHE A 412 13.08 2.10 19.23
CA PHE A 412 13.55 3.16 20.10
C PHE A 412 12.40 4.15 20.29
N ASN A 413 11.78 4.15 21.47
CA ASN A 413 10.65 5.01 21.75
C ASN A 413 11.09 6.45 22.02
N GLU A 414 10.25 7.41 21.67
CA GLU A 414 10.50 8.84 21.90
C GLU A 414 10.66 9.17 23.39
N SER A 415 10.05 8.37 24.28
CA SER A 415 10.15 8.51 25.74
C SER A 415 11.41 7.87 26.34
N THR A 416 12.23 7.16 25.55
CA THR A 416 13.43 6.50 26.04
C THR A 416 14.51 7.53 26.40
N THR A 417 15.06 7.43 27.62
CA THR A 417 16.14 8.31 28.08
C THR A 417 17.50 7.87 27.56
N GLY A 418 18.31 8.82 27.10
CA GLY A 418 19.67 8.59 26.61
C GLY A 418 19.81 8.81 25.10
N ASP A 419 21.02 8.64 24.59
CA ASP A 419 21.29 8.75 23.15
C ASP A 419 20.68 7.56 22.40
N ARG A 420 20.10 7.83 21.23
CA ARG A 420 19.59 6.79 20.35
C ARG A 420 20.77 5.97 19.80
N PRO A 421 20.80 4.64 20.04
CA PRO A 421 21.86 3.80 19.50
C PRO A 421 21.86 3.81 17.96
N SER A 422 23.02 3.49 17.38
CA SER A 422 23.19 3.32 15.93
C SER A 422 24.01 2.06 15.67
N SER A 423 23.74 1.40 14.55
CA SER A 423 24.54 0.28 14.05
C SER A 423 25.19 0.66 12.73
N GLU A 424 26.46 0.31 12.55
CA GLU A 424 27.21 0.54 11.31
C GLU A 424 27.02 -0.62 10.33
N TYR A 425 26.78 -0.29 9.06
CA TYR A 425 26.62 -1.26 7.97
C TYR A 425 27.58 -0.95 6.82
N HIS A 426 28.23 -1.97 6.26
CA HIS A 426 29.14 -1.85 5.13
C HIS A 426 28.58 -2.58 3.90
N PHE A 427 28.30 -1.84 2.84
CA PHE A 427 27.79 -2.39 1.58
C PHE A 427 28.90 -2.46 0.54
N GLN A 428 29.17 -3.65 0.03
CA GLN A 428 30.14 -3.84 -1.05
C GLN A 428 29.48 -3.53 -2.40
N LEU A 429 29.99 -2.50 -3.07
CA LEU A 429 29.52 -2.05 -4.37
C LEU A 429 30.26 -2.79 -5.50
N HIS A 430 29.56 -3.02 -6.61
CA HIS A 430 30.10 -3.72 -7.80
C HIS A 430 30.64 -2.75 -8.88
N GLY A 431 30.82 -1.47 -8.57
CA GLY A 431 31.16 -0.45 -9.57
C GLY A 431 32.03 0.68 -9.03
N ASN A 432 32.46 1.56 -9.93
CA ASN A 432 33.38 2.67 -9.66
C ASN A 432 32.64 3.92 -9.13
N ASN A 433 31.61 3.75 -8.31
CA ASN A 433 30.94 4.90 -7.71
C ASN A 433 31.89 5.51 -6.70
N HIS A 434 31.99 6.84 -6.70
CA HIS A 434 32.90 7.55 -5.81
C HIS A 434 32.15 8.15 -4.63
N ARG A 435 30.88 8.54 -4.82
CA ARG A 435 30.08 9.22 -3.81
C ARG A 435 28.68 8.65 -3.72
N VAL A 436 28.10 8.76 -2.53
CA VAL A 436 26.76 8.27 -2.23
C VAL A 436 26.00 9.36 -1.47
N LYS A 437 24.87 9.81 -2.03
CA LYS A 437 23.96 10.72 -1.34
C LYS A 437 23.11 9.94 -0.33
N VAL A 438 23.03 10.42 0.90
CA VAL A 438 22.24 9.78 1.97
C VAL A 438 20.95 10.55 2.19
N GLU A 439 19.80 9.89 2.17
CA GLU A 439 18.50 10.45 2.53
C GLU A 439 17.88 9.63 3.66
N ARG A 440 17.79 10.22 4.85
CA ARG A 440 17.28 9.56 6.06
C ARG A 440 15.77 9.73 6.21
N MET A 441 15.06 8.64 6.51
CA MET A 441 13.71 8.67 7.06
C MET A 441 13.80 8.52 8.57
N ILE A 442 13.36 9.54 9.32
CA ILE A 442 13.55 9.60 10.78
C ILE A 442 12.44 10.40 11.47
N ALA A 443 12.12 9.98 12.70
CA ALA A 443 11.22 10.65 13.65
C ALA A 443 11.83 10.59 15.07
N PRO A 444 11.25 11.25 16.10
CA PRO A 444 11.73 11.19 17.49
C PRO A 444 11.76 9.80 18.13
N GLY A 445 10.96 8.85 17.67
CA GLY A 445 11.04 7.44 18.02
C GLY A 445 10.07 6.57 17.19
N SER A 446 10.10 5.26 17.42
CA SER A 446 9.21 4.27 16.77
C SER A 446 7.73 4.54 17.04
N ASN A 447 7.39 5.06 18.22
CA ASN A 447 6.01 5.36 18.63
C ASN A 447 5.58 6.80 18.30
N SER A 448 6.38 7.59 17.57
CA SER A 448 6.02 8.95 17.21
C SER A 448 4.92 8.97 16.14
N VAL A 449 3.87 9.76 16.39
CA VAL A 449 2.76 9.98 15.44
C VAL A 449 2.96 11.21 14.53
N ASN A 450 4.03 11.97 14.76
CA ASN A 450 4.32 13.23 14.06
C ASN A 450 5.83 13.46 13.95
N ASN A 451 6.22 14.61 13.38
CA ASN A 451 7.62 15.02 13.21
C ASN A 451 8.48 14.03 12.40
N VAL A 452 7.83 13.23 11.55
CA VAL A 452 8.51 12.35 10.59
C VAL A 452 9.07 13.20 9.45
N THR A 453 10.29 12.88 9.01
CA THR A 453 10.88 13.49 7.82
C THR A 453 11.54 12.43 6.95
N PHE A 454 11.59 12.66 5.64
CA PHE A 454 12.39 11.88 4.70
C PHE A 454 13.32 12.82 3.92
N GLY A 455 14.64 12.58 3.97
CA GLY A 455 15.63 13.49 3.40
C GLY A 455 15.55 14.91 3.99
N GLY A 456 15.04 15.04 5.21
CA GLY A 456 14.78 16.33 5.86
C GLY A 456 13.59 17.11 5.30
N VAL A 457 12.74 16.46 4.49
CA VAL A 457 11.47 16.99 3.97
C VAL A 457 10.30 16.50 4.81
N SER A 458 9.39 17.41 5.15
CA SER A 458 8.10 17.14 5.76
C SER A 458 6.99 17.41 4.74
N TYR A 459 5.91 16.62 4.86
CA TYR A 459 4.69 16.74 4.06
C TYR A 459 3.48 17.11 4.93
N ASP A 460 3.70 17.65 6.13
CA ASP A 460 2.62 17.91 7.08
C ASP A 460 1.61 18.94 6.54
N TYR A 461 0.33 18.70 6.85
CA TYR A 461 -0.77 19.57 6.45
C TYR A 461 -0.54 21.04 6.87
N ASN A 462 -0.18 21.27 8.14
CA ASN A 462 0.00 22.61 8.71
C ASN A 462 1.19 23.38 8.13
N ARG A 463 2.10 22.74 7.40
CA ARG A 463 3.23 23.42 6.76
C ARG A 463 2.85 23.95 5.39
N LYS A 464 2.32 23.07 4.52
CA LYS A 464 2.01 23.43 3.14
C LYS A 464 0.99 22.49 2.49
N GLN A 465 0.00 22.02 3.27
CA GLN A 465 -1.09 21.16 2.80
C GLN A 465 -0.59 19.99 1.95
N GLY A 466 0.37 19.21 2.45
CA GLY A 466 0.89 18.03 1.75
C GLY A 466 1.97 18.30 0.70
N LYS A 467 2.33 19.54 0.41
CA LYS A 467 3.49 19.85 -0.45
C LYS A 467 4.79 19.63 0.32
N PRO A 468 5.88 19.23 -0.35
CA PRO A 468 7.17 19.04 0.29
C PRO A 468 7.69 20.36 0.88
N VAL A 469 8.13 20.32 2.13
CA VAL A 469 8.79 21.42 2.83
C VAL A 469 10.09 20.91 3.45
N THR A 470 11.22 21.44 3.00
CA THR A 470 12.51 21.17 3.65
C THR A 470 12.52 21.82 5.03
N VAL A 471 12.53 20.99 6.07
CA VAL A 471 12.61 21.41 7.48
C VAL A 471 14.01 21.21 8.06
N ARG A 472 14.80 20.34 7.44
CA ARG A 472 16.22 20.12 7.73
C ARG A 472 16.96 19.94 6.40
N PRO A 473 17.85 20.85 5.99
CA PRO A 473 18.61 20.66 4.75
C PRO A 473 19.45 19.40 4.82
N ASN A 474 19.27 18.50 3.85
CA ASN A 474 20.08 17.31 3.74
C ASN A 474 21.36 17.61 2.93
N LYS A 475 22.52 17.37 3.55
CA LYS A 475 23.85 17.59 2.94
C LYS A 475 24.77 16.37 3.09
N GLU A 476 24.22 15.24 3.52
CA GLU A 476 25.01 14.05 3.85
C GLU A 476 25.42 13.31 2.58
N ILE A 477 26.73 13.23 2.36
CA ILE A 477 27.39 12.49 1.27
C ILE A 477 28.44 11.59 1.90
N LEU A 478 28.48 10.33 1.48
CA LEU A 478 29.52 9.37 1.84
C LEU A 478 30.47 9.15 0.67
N GLU A 479 31.75 9.00 0.98
CA GLU A 479 32.77 8.59 0.02
C GLU A 479 32.85 7.06 -0.02
N VAL A 480 33.02 6.50 -1.21
CA VAL A 480 33.23 5.07 -1.39
C VAL A 480 34.71 4.76 -1.18
N GLN A 481 35.01 3.90 -0.21
CA GLN A 481 36.38 3.49 0.13
C GLN A 481 36.54 2.01 -0.18
N GLU A 482 37.53 1.65 -1.00
CA GLU A 482 37.79 0.25 -1.40
C GLU A 482 36.56 -0.46 -1.99
N GLY A 483 35.73 0.28 -2.72
CA GLY A 483 34.48 -0.22 -3.29
C GLY A 483 33.35 -0.43 -2.27
N LYS A 484 33.50 0.06 -1.03
CA LYS A 484 32.53 -0.05 0.05
C LYS A 484 31.96 1.30 0.45
N VAL A 485 30.70 1.29 0.86
CA VAL A 485 30.07 2.42 1.55
C VAL A 485 29.68 1.99 2.97
N SER A 486 30.15 2.74 3.96
CA SER A 486 29.85 2.54 5.39
C SER A 486 28.82 3.57 5.85
N ILE A 487 27.79 3.14 6.57
CA ILE A 487 26.71 4.01 7.04
C ILE A 487 26.28 3.62 8.46
N ASP A 488 26.24 4.60 9.35
CA ASP A 488 25.55 4.48 10.64
C ASP A 488 24.05 4.69 10.47
N ILE A 489 23.27 3.71 10.92
CA ILE A 489 21.80 3.76 10.88
C ILE A 489 21.28 3.71 12.33
N PRO A 490 20.73 4.83 12.84
CA PRO A 490 20.10 4.87 14.14
C PRO A 490 18.94 3.88 14.27
N ASP A 491 18.73 3.38 15.49
CA ASP A 491 17.55 2.57 15.82
C ASP A 491 16.27 3.33 15.47
N SER A 492 15.26 2.63 14.96
CA SER A 492 14.02 3.22 14.42
C SER A 492 14.32 4.31 13.40
N SER A 493 14.96 3.94 12.29
CA SER A 493 15.19 4.82 11.15
C SER A 493 15.44 4.03 9.86
N ALA A 494 15.41 4.71 8.73
CA ALA A 494 15.79 4.13 7.45
C ALA A 494 16.64 5.10 6.62
N VAL A 495 17.42 4.57 5.68
CA VAL A 495 18.26 5.33 4.75
C VAL A 495 17.99 4.92 3.32
N LEU A 496 17.95 5.91 2.42
CA LEU A 496 18.09 5.73 0.99
C LEU A 496 19.47 6.27 0.58
N LEU A 497 20.29 5.38 0.05
CA LEU A 497 21.63 5.67 -0.46
C LEU A 497 21.55 5.74 -1.99
N SER A 498 21.69 6.93 -2.56
CA SER A 498 21.71 7.13 -4.02
C SER A 498 23.15 7.21 -4.50
N LEU A 499 23.52 6.34 -5.44
CA LEU A 499 24.86 6.30 -6.03
C LEU A 499 24.95 7.44 -7.06
N VAL A 500 25.90 8.36 -6.87
CA VAL A 500 26.01 9.62 -7.64
C VAL A 500 27.32 9.78 -8.40
#